data_AF-A0A519KIT3-F1
#
_entry.id   AF-A0A519KIT3-F1
#
_cell.length_a   1.000
_cell.length_b   1.000
_cell.length_c   1.000
_cell.angle_alpha   90.00
_cell.angle_beta   90.00
_cell.angle_gamma   90.00
#
_symmetry.space_group_name_H-M   'P 1'
#
loop_
_entity.id
_entity.type
_entity.pdbx_description
1 polymer ?
#
loop_
_entity_poly.entity_id
_entity_poly.type
_entity_poly.pdbx_seq_one_letter_code
_entity_poly.pdbx_strand_id
1 'polypeptide(L)'
;DIAVPIKAAGAKALVPNLWPMFGRLTRGRQVLLIRGQNSDLLSEAIAAKMQKRAPKMDFVEVPGVGHAPMLDEPEARAAIFPFLNEVP
;
A
#
# COMPACT_ATOMS: atom_id res chain seq x y z
N ASP A 1 27.08 -11.01 15.97
CA ASP A 1 26.25 -10.90 14.75
C ASP A 1 24.94 -10.20 15.13
N ILE A 2 24.63 -9.08 14.50
CA ILE A 2 23.42 -8.28 14.76
C ILE A 2 22.14 -9.06 14.40
N ALA A 3 22.25 -10.11 13.58
CA ALA A 3 21.13 -10.93 13.14
C ALA A 3 20.66 -11.99 14.16
N VAL A 4 21.38 -12.21 15.26
CA VAL A 4 21.06 -13.28 16.24
C VAL A 4 19.65 -13.14 16.85
N PRO A 5 19.20 -11.95 17.28
CA PRO A 5 17.86 -11.80 17.86
C PRO A 5 16.73 -12.00 16.83
N ILE A 6 16.98 -11.61 15.57
CA ILE A 6 16.00 -11.71 14.46
C ILE A 6 15.75 -13.17 14.09
N LYS A 7 16.83 -13.98 14.05
CA LYS A 7 16.74 -15.42 13.80
C LYS A 7 16.05 -16.16 14.96
N ALA A 8 16.32 -15.75 16.21
CA ALA A 8 15.82 -16.41 17.42
C ALA A 8 14.33 -16.16 17.70
N ALA A 9 13.82 -14.96 17.43
CA ALA A 9 12.41 -14.61 17.68
C ALA A 9 11.45 -15.14 16.60
N GLY A 10 11.97 -15.55 15.45
CA GLY A 10 11.19 -15.87 14.25
C GLY A 10 10.65 -14.60 13.58
N ALA A 11 10.71 -14.55 12.24
CA ALA A 11 10.35 -13.36 11.46
C ALA A 11 8.94 -12.81 11.74
N LYS A 12 8.03 -13.63 12.28
CA LYS A 12 6.66 -13.23 12.66
C LYS A 12 6.55 -12.47 14.00
N ALA A 13 7.49 -12.64 14.94
CA ALA A 13 7.35 -12.07 16.29
C ALA A 13 7.75 -10.60 16.38
N LEU A 14 8.38 -10.04 15.33
CA LEU A 14 8.91 -8.68 15.32
C LEU A 14 8.23 -7.73 14.33
N VAL A 15 7.26 -8.20 13.53
CA VAL A 15 6.52 -7.31 12.60
C VAL A 15 5.36 -6.67 13.35
N PRO A 16 5.43 -5.38 13.70
CA PRO A 16 4.35 -4.71 14.41
C PRO A 16 3.06 -4.78 13.60
N ASN A 17 1.93 -4.93 14.28
CA ASN A 17 0.63 -4.80 13.63
C ASN A 17 0.43 -3.33 13.21
N LEU A 18 0.57 -3.05 11.91
CA LEU A 18 0.46 -1.69 11.35
C LEU A 18 -0.98 -1.27 11.01
N TRP A 19 -1.96 -2.18 11.11
CA TRP A 19 -3.36 -1.84 10.80
C TRP A 19 -3.94 -0.67 11.63
N PRO A 20 -3.63 -0.52 12.94
CA PRO A 20 -4.06 0.66 13.69
C PRO A 20 -3.49 1.98 13.15
N MET A 21 -2.26 1.98 12.64
CA MET A 21 -1.63 3.16 12.05
C MET A 21 -2.26 3.49 10.70
N PHE A 22 -2.46 2.48 9.84
CA PHE A 22 -3.18 2.64 8.58
C PHE A 22 -4.57 3.21 8.80
N GLY A 23 -5.33 2.66 9.76
CA GLY A 23 -6.67 3.17 10.08
C GLY A 23 -6.68 4.60 10.66
N ARG A 24 -5.57 5.07 11.26
CA ARG A 24 -5.43 6.48 11.66
C ARG A 24 -5.12 7.37 10.46
N LEU A 25 -4.26 6.92 9.54
CA LEU A 25 -3.91 7.64 8.32
C LEU A 25 -5.13 7.89 7.43
N THR A 26 -5.97 6.87 7.24
CA THR A 26 -7.12 6.93 6.32
C THR A 26 -8.36 7.56 6.95
N ARG A 27 -8.33 7.87 8.25
CA ARG A 27 -9.46 8.52 8.92
C ARG A 27 -9.51 9.99 8.52
N GLY A 28 -10.51 10.34 7.71
CA GLY A 28 -10.77 11.73 7.32
C GLY A 28 -9.79 12.30 6.29
N ARG A 29 -9.03 11.46 5.60
CA ARG A 29 -8.10 11.86 4.53
C ARG A 29 -8.37 11.05 3.28
N GLN A 30 -8.28 11.69 2.12
CA GLN A 30 -8.25 11.01 0.83
C GLN A 30 -6.91 10.27 0.71
N VAL A 31 -6.94 9.02 0.26
CA VAL A 31 -5.74 8.19 0.10
C VAL A 31 -5.85 7.46 -1.23
N LEU A 32 -4.77 7.48 -2.01
CA LEU A 32 -4.66 6.70 -3.24
C LEU A 32 -3.64 5.58 -3.04
N LEU A 33 -4.03 4.34 -3.35
CA LEU A 33 -3.14 3.19 -3.40
C LEU A 33 -2.86 2.80 -4.86
N ILE A 34 -1.59 2.88 -5.25
CA ILE A 34 -1.08 2.46 -6.56
C ILE A 34 -0.32 1.16 -6.36
N ARG A 35 -0.78 0.07 -6.97
CA ARG A 35 -0.20 -1.27 -6.84
C ARG A 35 0.27 -1.79 -8.19
N GLY A 36 1.46 -2.36 -8.27
CA GLY A 36 1.85 -3.16 -9.44
C GLY A 36 1.16 -4.52 -9.42
N GLN A 37 0.57 -4.94 -10.55
CA GLN A 37 -0.15 -6.22 -10.67
C GLN A 37 0.67 -7.40 -10.15
N ASN A 38 1.96 -7.43 -10.48
CA ASN A 38 2.91 -8.48 -10.17
C ASN A 38 3.69 -8.22 -8.87
N SER A 39 3.18 -7.36 -7.98
CA SER A 39 3.85 -7.04 -6.72
C SER A 39 4.01 -8.28 -5.83
N ASP A 40 5.25 -8.53 -5.41
CA ASP A 40 5.67 -9.58 -4.48
C ASP A 40 5.57 -9.14 -3.00
N LEU A 41 5.57 -7.83 -2.73
CA LEU A 41 5.46 -7.28 -1.37
C LEU A 41 4.02 -7.00 -0.93
N LEU A 42 3.16 -6.50 -1.83
CA LEU A 42 1.77 -6.17 -1.52
C LEU A 42 0.85 -7.02 -2.39
N SER A 43 0.27 -8.07 -1.80
CA SER A 43 -0.67 -8.93 -2.50
C SER A 43 -2.02 -8.26 -2.71
N GLU A 44 -2.74 -8.70 -3.74
CA GLU A 44 -4.12 -8.28 -4.02
C GLU A 44 -5.04 -8.49 -2.80
N ALA A 45 -4.87 -9.62 -2.09
CA ALA A 45 -5.64 -9.91 -0.89
C ALA A 45 -5.39 -8.92 0.27
N ILE A 46 -4.17 -8.36 0.38
CA ILE A 46 -3.87 -7.30 1.36
C ILE A 46 -4.46 -5.98 0.89
N ALA A 47 -4.32 -5.64 -0.40
CA ALA A 47 -4.92 -4.43 -0.98
C ALA A 47 -6.45 -4.41 -0.80
N ALA A 48 -7.13 -5.53 -1.01
CA ALA A 48 -8.57 -5.66 -0.75
C ALA A 48 -8.92 -5.44 0.74
N LYS A 49 -8.07 -5.90 1.67
CA LYS A 49 -8.24 -5.60 3.12
C LYS A 49 -8.01 -4.12 3.43
N MET A 50 -7.09 -3.46 2.74
CA MET A 50 -6.86 -2.02 2.87
C MET A 50 -8.09 -1.24 2.41
N GLN A 51 -8.65 -1.54 1.25
CA GLN A 51 -9.88 -0.93 0.73
C GLN A 51 -11.07 -1.11 1.69
N LYS A 52 -11.26 -2.32 2.25
CA LYS A 52 -12.31 -2.57 3.26
C LYS A 52 -12.16 -1.70 4.51
N ARG A 53 -10.93 -1.41 4.93
CA ARG A 53 -10.64 -0.58 6.11
C ARG A 53 -10.64 0.91 5.83
N ALA A 54 -10.51 1.30 4.56
CA ALA A 54 -10.49 2.67 4.11
C ALA A 54 -11.46 2.84 2.92
N PRO A 55 -12.77 2.96 3.19
CA PRO A 55 -13.79 2.97 2.11
C PRO A 55 -13.69 4.14 1.14
N LYS A 56 -12.98 5.22 1.51
CA LYS A 56 -12.70 6.37 0.65
C LYS A 56 -11.35 6.26 -0.08
N MET A 57 -10.61 5.18 0.12
CA MET A 57 -9.30 5.02 -0.52
C MET A 57 -9.51 4.64 -1.99
N ASP A 58 -8.95 5.43 -2.88
CA ASP A 58 -8.88 5.08 -4.29
C ASP A 58 -7.81 4.01 -4.51
N PHE A 59 -8.03 3.18 -5.52
CA PHE A 59 -7.14 2.08 -5.84
C PHE A 59 -6.95 2.01 -7.35
N VAL A 60 -5.69 1.92 -7.76
CA VAL A 60 -5.30 1.64 -9.14
C VAL A 60 -4.27 0.53 -9.16
N GLU A 61 -4.42 -0.37 -10.13
CA GLU A 61 -3.47 -1.42 -10.41
C GLU A 61 -2.77 -1.16 -11.75
N VAL A 62 -1.44 -1.29 -11.77
CA VAL A 62 -0.60 -1.07 -12.95
C VAL A 62 -0.22 -2.43 -13.55
N PRO A 63 -0.70 -2.77 -14.76
CA PRO A 63 -0.43 -4.07 -15.39
C PRO A 63 1.06 -4.30 -15.65
N GLY A 64 1.51 -5.55 -15.51
CA GLY A 64 2.89 -5.93 -15.83
C GLY A 64 3.99 -5.42 -14.87
N VAL A 65 3.64 -4.61 -13.87
CA VAL A 65 4.59 -3.97 -12.94
C VAL A 65 4.66 -4.71 -11.60
N GLY A 66 5.88 -4.83 -11.05
CA GLY A 66 6.17 -5.45 -9.75
C GLY A 66 6.17 -4.47 -8.57
N HIS A 67 7.02 -4.69 -7.57
CA HIS A 67 7.28 -3.69 -6.52
C HIS A 67 8.44 -2.76 -6.93
N ALA A 68 8.23 -1.46 -7.16
CA ALA A 68 6.96 -0.72 -7.17
C ALA A 68 6.76 0.00 -8.50
N PRO A 69 5.51 0.37 -8.84
CA PRO A 69 5.25 1.33 -9.92
C PRO A 69 6.10 2.59 -9.77
N MET A 70 6.64 3.05 -10.92
CA MET A 70 7.51 4.21 -11.01
C MET A 70 6.74 5.53 -10.99
N LEU A 71 5.40 5.47 -11.04
CA LEU A 71 4.47 6.60 -11.02
C LEU A 71 4.47 7.44 -12.31
N ASP A 72 5.19 6.98 -13.33
CA ASP A 72 5.19 7.53 -14.67
C ASP A 72 4.29 6.73 -15.63
N GLU A 73 3.83 5.55 -15.20
CA GLU A 73 2.93 4.70 -15.98
C GLU A 73 1.60 5.43 -16.24
N PRO A 74 0.97 5.23 -17.42
CA PRO A 74 -0.27 5.92 -17.77
C PRO A 74 -1.37 5.77 -16.73
N GLU A 75 -1.54 4.57 -16.17
CA GLU A 75 -2.53 4.25 -15.14
C GLU A 75 -2.23 4.98 -13.82
N ALA A 76 -0.96 5.00 -13.41
CA ALA A 76 -0.53 5.70 -12.20
C ALA A 76 -0.75 7.21 -12.36
N ARG A 77 -0.32 7.80 -13.48
CA ARG A 77 -0.51 9.23 -13.77
C ARG A 77 -1.99 9.61 -13.82
N ALA A 78 -2.81 8.80 -14.48
CA ALA A 78 -4.26 9.03 -14.58
C ALA A 78 -4.95 9.02 -13.22
N ALA A 79 -4.42 8.27 -12.24
CA ALA A 79 -4.93 8.28 -10.87
C ALA A 79 -4.37 9.43 -10.01
N ILE A 80 -3.08 9.76 -10.17
CA ILE A 80 -2.39 10.77 -9.36
C ILE A 80 -2.94 12.18 -9.60
N PHE A 81 -3.12 12.58 -10.86
CA PHE A 81 -3.53 13.97 -11.14
C PHE A 81 -4.91 14.33 -10.56
N PRO A 82 -5.98 13.51 -10.73
CA PRO A 82 -7.24 13.76 -10.06
C PRO A 82 -7.10 13.76 -8.53
N PHE A 83 -6.40 12.77 -7.98
CA PHE A 83 -6.16 12.67 -6.53
C PHE A 83 -5.53 13.95 -5.94
N LEU A 84 -4.54 14.53 -6.62
CA LEU A 84 -3.90 15.77 -6.18
C LEU A 84 -4.81 17.01 -6.33
N ASN A 85 -5.73 17.00 -7.29
CA ASN A 85 -6.69 18.09 -7.49
C ASN A 85 -7.86 18.06 -6.49
N GLU A 86 -8.11 16.93 -5.84
CA GLU A 86 -9.17 16.77 -4.82
C GLU A 86 -8.75 17.27 -3.43
N VAL A 87 -7.48 17.62 -3.24
CA VAL A 87 -6.97 18.18 -1.99
C VAL A 87 -7.20 19.71 -2.00
N PRO A 88 -7.87 20.28 -0.98
CA PRO A 88 -8.06 21.73 -0.85
C PRO A 88 -6.75 22.52 -0.74
#